data_AF-D1JB14-F1
#
_entry.id   AF-D1JB14-F1
#
_cell.length_a   1.000
_cell.length_b   1.000
_cell.length_c   1.000
_cell.angle_alpha   90.00
_cell.angle_beta   90.00
_cell.angle_gamma   90.00
#
_symmetry.space_group_name_H-M   'P 1'
#
loop_
_entity.id
_entity.type
_entity.pdbx_description
1 polymer ?
#
loop_
_entity_poly.entity_id
_entity_poly.type
_entity_poly.pdbx_seq_one_letter_code
_entity_poly.pdbx_strand_id
1 'polypeptide(L)' 'MNMNPDEERARQSYLFKKAWADLSGLTPEEYVEFINIDPAELGLLALTYTDEPVDETLNRLLKGEWGKKK' A
#
# COMPACT_ATOMS: atom_id res chain seq x y z
N MET A 1 -17.24 -2.59 -10.89
CA MET A 1 -18.34 -2.59 -9.90
C MET A 1 -18.23 -1.28 -9.13
N ASN A 2 -19.32 -0.55 -8.93
CA ASN A 2 -19.29 0.64 -8.06
C ASN A 2 -19.30 0.16 -6.61
N MET A 3 -18.11 -0.08 -6.05
CA MET A 3 -17.95 -0.26 -4.61
C MET A 3 -18.27 1.06 -3.90
N ASN A 4 -18.79 0.97 -2.68
CA ASN A 4 -18.89 2.13 -1.82
C ASN A 4 -17.46 2.62 -1.50
N PRO A 5 -17.18 3.94 -1.52
CA PRO A 5 -15.88 4.50 -1.14
C PRO A 5 -15.27 3.91 0.16
N ASP A 6 -16.09 3.61 1.17
CA ASP A 6 -15.61 3.00 2.42
C ASP A 6 -15.12 1.56 2.24
N GLU A 7 -15.82 0.78 1.42
CA GLU A 7 -15.45 -0.62 1.11
C GLU A 7 -14.19 -0.66 0.24
N GLU A 8 -14.10 0.25 -0.72
CA GLU A 8 -12.92 0.41 -1.57
C GLU A 8 -11.69 0.78 -0.73
N ARG A 9 -11.84 1.73 0.19
CA ARG A 9 -10.75 2.14 1.07
C ARG A 9 -10.33 1.04 2.04
N ALA A 10 -11.28 0.25 2.54
CA ALA A 10 -10.98 -0.92 3.37
C ALA A 10 -10.21 -1.99 2.58
N ARG A 11 -10.61 -2.23 1.32
CA ARG A 11 -9.92 -3.17 0.42
C ARG A 11 -8.50 -2.71 0.09
N GLN A 12 -8.33 -1.45 -0.26
CA GLN A 12 -7.02 -0.85 -0.53
C GLN A 12 -6.12 -0.89 0.71
N SER A 13 -6.66 -0.59 1.89
CA SER A 13 -5.93 -0.72 3.16
C SER A 13 -5.48 -2.15 3.45
N TYR A 14 -6.34 -3.14 3.19
CA TYR A 14 -6.00 -4.56 3.34
C TYR A 14 -4.85 -4.95 2.41
N LEU A 15 -4.97 -4.60 1.12
CA LEU A 15 -3.96 -4.91 0.11
C LEU A 15 -2.63 -4.22 0.45
N PHE A 16 -2.67 -2.96 0.87
CA PHE A 16 -1.48 -2.22 1.28
C PHE A 16 -0.76 -2.89 2.45
N LYS A 17 -1.45 -3.23 3.54
CA LYS A 17 -0.83 -3.89 4.70
C LYS A 17 -0.18 -5.22 4.33
N LYS A 18 -0.84 -6.00 3.48
CA LYS A 18 -0.36 -7.30 3.04
C LYS A 18 0.88 -7.15 2.15
N ALA A 19 0.81 -6.28 1.15
CA ALA A 19 1.91 -5.96 0.24
C ALA A 19 3.13 -5.34 0.96
N TRP A 20 2.88 -4.47 1.93
CA TRP A 20 3.90 -3.81 2.74
C TRP A 20 4.68 -4.79 3.61
N ALA A 21 4.00 -5.83 4.11
CA ALA A 21 4.65 -6.89 4.89
C ALA A 21 5.43 -7.85 3.97
N ASP A 22 4.82 -8.31 2.89
CA ASP A 22 5.42 -9.19 1.89
C ASP A 22 4.62 -9.14 0.57
N LEU A 23 5.20 -8.56 -0.47
CA LEU A 23 4.59 -8.44 -1.79
C LEU A 23 4.26 -9.82 -2.40
N SER A 24 5.05 -10.86 -2.09
CA SER A 24 4.83 -12.22 -2.59
C SER A 24 3.65 -12.93 -1.92
N GLY A 25 3.12 -12.36 -0.82
CA GLY A 25 1.95 -12.86 -0.12
C GLY A 25 0.63 -12.56 -0.82
N LEU A 26 0.61 -11.72 -1.85
CA LEU A 26 -0.58 -11.41 -2.64
C LEU A 26 -0.91 -12.56 -3.62
N THR A 27 -2.19 -12.89 -3.78
CA THR A 27 -2.62 -13.71 -4.92
C THR A 27 -2.44 -12.92 -6.23
N PRO A 28 -2.43 -13.58 -7.40
CA PRO A 28 -2.35 -12.87 -8.69
C PRO A 28 -3.44 -11.81 -8.86
N GLU A 29 -4.66 -12.07 -8.41
CA GLU A 29 -5.78 -11.14 -8.47
C GLU A 29 -5.55 -9.94 -7.53
N GLU A 30 -5.12 -10.20 -6.30
CA GLU A 30 -4.78 -9.17 -5.33
C GLU A 30 -3.61 -8.29 -5.80
N TYR A 31 -2.63 -8.89 -6.48
CA TYR A 31 -1.51 -8.16 -7.07
C TYR A 31 -2.01 -7.20 -8.16
N VAL A 32 -2.89 -7.67 -9.05
CA VAL A 32 -3.50 -6.83 -10.08
C VAL A 32 -4.34 -5.70 -9.44
N GLU A 33 -5.12 -5.99 -8.41
CA GLU A 33 -5.86 -4.95 -7.66
C GLU A 33 -4.90 -3.94 -7.03
N PHE A 34 -3.81 -4.40 -6.40
CA PHE A 34 -2.84 -3.56 -5.71
C PHE A 34 -2.11 -2.60 -6.65
N ILE A 35 -1.64 -3.07 -7.82
CA ILE A 35 -0.95 -2.21 -8.80
C ILE A 35 -1.88 -1.18 -9.47
N ASN A 36 -3.19 -1.37 -9.37
CA ASN A 36 -4.19 -0.44 -9.88
C ASN A 36 -4.65 0.59 -8.84
N ILE A 37 -4.18 0.52 -7.59
CA ILE A 37 -4.46 1.54 -6.58
C ILE A 37 -3.79 2.84 -7.03
N ASP A 38 -4.52 3.95 -6.91
CA ASP A 38 -3.98 5.28 -7.22
C ASP A 38 -2.70 5.55 -6.40
N PRO A 39 -1.59 5.99 -7.04
CA PRO A 39 -0.34 6.26 -6.33
C PRO A 39 -0.46 7.27 -5.19
N ALA A 40 -1.38 8.25 -5.28
CA ALA A 40 -1.64 9.20 -4.21
C ALA A 40 -2.31 8.51 -3.01
N GLU A 41 -3.25 7.60 -3.25
CA GLU A 41 -3.86 6.82 -2.16
C GLU A 41 -2.86 5.84 -1.54
N LEU A 42 -1.98 5.21 -2.34
CA LEU A 42 -0.86 4.43 -1.80
C LEU A 42 0.05 5.27 -0.90
N GLY A 43 0.33 6.51 -1.31
CA GLY A 43 1.06 7.48 -0.49
C GLY A 43 0.35 7.72 0.84
N LEU A 44 -0.94 8.07 0.81
CA LEU A 44 -1.74 8.29 2.03
C LEU A 44 -1.78 7.05 2.94
N LEU A 45 -1.92 5.86 2.37
CA LEU A 45 -1.91 4.60 3.11
C LEU A 45 -0.54 4.36 3.77
N ALA A 46 0.56 4.66 3.06
CA ALA A 46 1.90 4.58 3.63
C ALA A 46 2.07 5.56 4.80
N LEU A 47 1.58 6.80 4.68
CA LEU A 47 1.62 7.78 5.78
C LEU A 47 0.72 7.39 6.96
N THR A 48 -0.34 6.64 6.70
CA THR A 48 -1.30 6.22 7.73
C THR A 48 -0.84 4.97 8.50
N TYR A 49 -0.12 4.06 7.84
CA TYR A 49 0.25 2.75 8.38
C TYR A 49 1.73 2.56 8.69
N THR A 50 2.57 3.56 8.45
CA THR A 50 3.98 3.54 8.87
C THR A 50 4.17 4.50 10.05
N ASP A 51 4.85 4.04 11.10
CA ASP A 51 5.35 4.91 12.18
C ASP A 51 6.61 5.69 11.75
N GLU A 52 7.03 5.52 10.49
CA GLU A 52 8.15 6.25 9.91
C GLU A 52 7.72 7.68 9.58
N PRO A 53 8.59 8.68 9.82
CA PRO A 53 8.36 10.03 9.35
C PRO A 53 8.01 10.02 7.85
N VAL A 54 7.01 10.80 7.46
CA VAL A 54 6.50 10.94 6.08
C VAL A 54 7.63 11.06 5.05
N ASP A 55 8.67 11.85 5.38
CA ASP A 55 9.82 12.09 4.52
C ASP A 55 10.74 10.87 4.35
N GLU A 56 10.84 10.00 5.36
CA GLU A 56 11.58 8.74 5.27
C GLU A 56 10.79 7.69 4.46
N THR A 57 9.48 7.58 4.71
CA THR A 57 8.60 6.67 3.95
C THR A 57 8.56 7.05 2.47
N LEU A 58 8.42 8.34 2.14
CA LEU A 58 8.46 8.84 0.76
C LEU A 58 9.83 8.61 0.11
N ASN A 59 10.93 8.85 0.81
CA ASN A 59 12.26 8.60 0.27
C ASN A 59 12.51 7.12 -0.04
N ARG A 60 12.01 6.21 0.80
CA ARG A 60 12.15 4.76 0.57
C ARG A 60 11.30 4.30 -0.60
N LEU A 61 10.07 4.78 -0.71
CA LEU A 61 9.19 4.54 -1.86
C LEU A 61 9.84 5.03 -3.16
N LEU A 62 10.37 6.26 -3.18
CA LEU A 62 11.07 6.83 -4.35
C LEU A 62 12.34 6.08 -4.72
N LYS A 63 13.00 5.41 -3.77
CA LYS A 63 14.19 4.58 -3.98
C LYS A 63 13.87 3.11 -4.28
N GLY A 64 12.59 2.72 -4.28
CA GLY A 64 12.18 1.33 -4.49
C GLY A 64 12.51 0.40 -3.31
N GLU A 65 12.71 0.95 -2.12
CA GLU A 65 13.02 0.19 -0.91
C GLU A 65 11.75 -0.13 -0.13
N TRP A 66 11.13 -1.27 -0.46
CA TRP A 66 9.92 -1.76 0.22
C TRP A 66 10.29 -2.59 1.46
N GLY A 67 9.67 -2.31 2.61
CA GLY A 67 9.50 -3.29 3.69
C GLY A 67 10.72 -3.79 4.47
N LYS A 68 11.88 -3.11 4.46
CA LYS A 68 12.96 -3.51 5.40
C LYS A 68 12.70 -2.94 6.79
N LYS A 69 12.01 -3.71 7.64
CA LYS A 69 12.12 -3.53 9.09
C LYS A 69 13.59 -3.68 9.50
N LYS A 70 14.10 -2.72 10.27
CA LYS A 70 15.20 -2.99 11.21
C LYS A 70 14.67 -3.84 12.36
#